data_AF-A0AAN9A522-F1
#
_entry.id   AF-A0AAN9A522-F1
#
_cell.length_a   1.000
_cell.length_b   1.000
_cell.length_c   1.000
_cell.angle_alpha   90.00
_cell.angle_beta   90.00
_cell.angle_gamma   90.00
#
_symmetry.space_group_name_H-M   'P 1'
#
loop_
_entity.id
_entity.type
_entity.pdbx_description
1 polymer ?
#
loop_
_entity_poly.entity_id
_entity_poly.type
_entity_poly.pdbx_seq_one_letter_code
_entity_poly.pdbx_strand_id
1 'polypeptide(L)'
;MKGKPVTVGIFFISFYSLNRDGSINHIVFNQSTRDSVFNVPLEDVKDWYDAMMTLGQLLYHPDNVIAYKMAGGDALVFDNSRVMHGRKAYHMNKGKRELEGCSWDWDMVRSCRRVLQERLDIE
;
A
#
# COMPACT_ATOMS: atom_id res chain seq x y z
N MET A 1 29.52 -2.62 1.69
CA MET A 1 28.73 -3.02 0.50
C MET A 1 27.31 -2.53 0.68
N LYS A 2 26.82 -1.73 -0.28
CA LYS A 2 25.54 -1.03 -0.26
C LYS A 2 24.40 -2.06 -0.16
N GLY A 3 23.93 -2.32 1.06
CA GLY A 3 22.78 -3.20 1.21
C GLY A 3 21.58 -2.57 0.50
N LYS A 4 20.53 -3.36 0.26
CA LYS A 4 19.30 -2.93 -0.42
C LYS A 4 18.11 -2.65 0.53
N PRO A 5 17.17 -1.79 0.11
CA PRO A 5 15.91 -1.53 0.80
C PRO A 5 15.06 -2.66 1.31
N VAL A 6 14.17 -2.40 2.29
CA VAL A 6 12.69 -2.30 2.09
C VAL A 6 11.90 -2.44 3.42
N THR A 7 10.73 -1.79 3.47
CA THR A 7 9.62 -1.66 4.46
C THR A 7 8.56 -2.79 4.54
N VAL A 8 7.78 -2.76 5.64
CA VAL A 8 6.67 -3.61 6.14
C VAL A 8 5.37 -3.49 5.33
N GLY A 9 4.50 -4.51 5.40
CA GLY A 9 3.11 -4.40 4.92
C GLY A 9 2.01 -5.10 5.73
N ILE A 10 0.76 -4.60 5.58
CA ILE A 10 -0.47 -5.02 6.29
C ILE A 10 -1.73 -4.99 5.35
N PHE A 11 -2.43 -6.15 5.27
CA PHE A 11 -3.81 -6.62 4.86
C PHE A 11 -4.74 -6.01 3.74
N PHE A 12 -5.47 -6.93 3.04
CA PHE A 12 -6.81 -6.89 2.35
C PHE A 12 -6.99 -6.83 0.79
N ILE A 13 -8.16 -7.34 0.32
CA ILE A 13 -8.70 -7.80 -1.01
C ILE A 13 -8.82 -6.76 -2.15
N SER A 14 -8.72 -7.12 -3.43
CA SER A 14 -8.69 -6.21 -4.60
C SER A 14 -10.02 -5.49 -4.98
N PHE A 15 -10.23 -4.24 -4.50
CA PHE A 15 -11.31 -3.30 -4.88
C PHE A 15 -10.86 -1.85 -4.72
N TYR A 16 -11.44 -0.90 -5.45
CA TYR A 16 -11.38 0.52 -5.09
C TYR A 16 -12.75 1.04 -4.67
N SER A 17 -12.79 2.00 -3.76
CA SER A 17 -14.01 2.74 -3.43
C SER A 17 -13.96 4.14 -4.03
N LEU A 18 -15.13 4.66 -4.38
CA LEU A 18 -15.30 6.00 -4.91
C LEU A 18 -15.98 6.90 -3.89
N ASN A 19 -15.63 8.17 -3.94
CA ASN A 19 -16.42 9.23 -3.34
C ASN A 19 -17.72 9.45 -4.13
N ARG A 20 -18.64 10.24 -3.57
CA ARG A 20 -19.93 10.57 -4.22
C ARG A 20 -19.76 11.30 -5.56
N ASP A 21 -18.63 12.00 -5.74
CA ASP A 21 -18.28 12.72 -6.97
C ASP A 21 -17.58 11.84 -8.01
N GLY A 22 -17.41 10.54 -7.72
CA GLY A 22 -16.73 9.59 -8.60
C GLY A 22 -15.20 9.60 -8.48
N SER A 23 -14.60 10.40 -7.58
CA SER A 23 -13.16 10.35 -7.34
C SER A 23 -12.76 9.07 -6.59
N ILE A 24 -11.54 8.58 -6.81
CA ILE A 24 -11.01 7.44 -6.03
C ILE A 24 -10.84 7.85 -4.57
N ASN A 25 -11.39 7.06 -3.66
CA ASN A 25 -11.32 7.25 -2.22
C ASN A 25 -10.32 6.28 -1.57
N HIS A 26 -10.41 4.99 -1.91
CA HIS A 26 -9.59 3.95 -1.30
C HIS A 26 -9.22 2.92 -2.35
N ILE A 27 -7.99 2.44 -2.36
CA ILE A 27 -7.55 1.29 -3.16
C ILE A 27 -7.17 0.18 -2.20
N VAL A 28 -7.70 -1.00 -2.46
CA VAL A 28 -7.36 -2.23 -1.76
C VAL A 28 -6.84 -3.18 -2.84
N PHE A 29 -5.63 -3.72 -2.66
CA PHE A 29 -5.02 -4.64 -3.62
C PHE A 29 -4.02 -5.56 -2.92
N ASN A 30 -4.44 -6.77 -2.56
CA ASN A 30 -3.54 -7.78 -2.00
C ASN A 30 -3.90 -9.16 -2.55
N GLN A 31 -3.08 -9.62 -3.49
CA GLN A 31 -3.31 -10.89 -4.17
C GLN A 31 -3.07 -12.11 -3.27
N SER A 32 -2.23 -12.02 -2.23
CA SER A 32 -1.96 -13.16 -1.34
C SER A 32 -3.07 -13.40 -0.34
N THR A 33 -3.94 -12.42 -0.12
CA THR A 33 -5.10 -12.53 0.78
C THR A 33 -6.44 -12.52 0.03
N ARG A 34 -6.41 -12.60 -1.31
CA ARG A 34 -7.63 -12.67 -2.11
C ARG A 34 -8.25 -14.05 -1.96
N ASP A 35 -9.52 -14.08 -1.57
CA ASP A 35 -10.29 -15.32 -1.40
C ASP A 35 -10.50 -16.04 -2.74
N SER A 36 -10.72 -17.36 -2.69
CA SER A 36 -11.24 -18.14 -3.80
C SER A 36 -12.74 -17.91 -4.02
N VAL A 37 -13.48 -17.50 -2.98
CA VAL A 37 -14.87 -17.07 -3.10
C VAL A 37 -14.91 -15.77 -3.93
N PHE A 38 -15.54 -15.84 -5.09
CA PHE A 38 -15.50 -14.78 -6.07
C PHE A 38 -16.91 -14.34 -6.47
N ASN A 39 -17.34 -13.20 -5.94
CA ASN A 39 -18.69 -12.66 -6.12
C ASN A 39 -18.76 -11.74 -7.35
N VAL A 40 -18.50 -12.30 -8.53
CA VAL A 40 -18.60 -11.63 -9.83
C VAL A 40 -19.46 -12.52 -10.75
N PRO A 41 -20.41 -11.96 -11.53
CA PRO A 41 -21.17 -12.74 -12.50
C PRO A 41 -20.24 -13.54 -13.41
N LEU A 42 -20.64 -14.76 -13.79
CA LEU A 42 -19.77 -15.69 -14.50
C LEU A 42 -19.26 -15.10 -15.83
N GLU A 43 -20.13 -14.38 -16.52
CA GLU A 43 -19.87 -13.65 -17.75
C GLU A 43 -18.79 -12.57 -17.61
N ASP A 44 -18.66 -11.96 -16.43
CA ASP A 44 -17.74 -10.85 -16.16
C ASP A 44 -16.40 -11.32 -15.59
N VAL A 45 -16.27 -12.61 -15.24
CA VAL A 45 -15.06 -13.16 -14.59
C VAL A 45 -13.80 -12.85 -15.40
N LYS A 46 -13.85 -13.07 -16.72
CA LYS A 46 -12.69 -12.87 -17.59
C LYS A 46 -12.28 -11.40 -17.61
N ASP A 47 -13.24 -10.51 -17.85
CA ASP A 47 -12.98 -9.07 -17.96
C ASP A 47 -12.48 -8.49 -16.63
N TRP A 48 -12.97 -9.02 -15.50
CA TRP A 48 -12.44 -8.68 -14.19
C TRP A 48 -10.96 -9.05 -14.03
N TYR A 49 -10.56 -10.26 -14.45
CA TYR A 49 -9.16 -10.67 -14.39
C TYR A 49 -8.27 -9.85 -15.35
N ASP A 50 -8.77 -9.51 -16.53
CA ASP A 50 -8.05 -8.65 -17.49
C ASP A 50 -7.83 -7.23 -16.92
N ALA A 51 -8.84 -6.67 -16.25
CA ALA A 51 -8.73 -5.40 -15.54
C ALA A 51 -7.71 -5.48 -14.38
N MET A 52 -7.71 -6.57 -13.62
CA MET A 52 -6.72 -6.81 -12.56
C MET A 52 -5.30 -6.97 -13.08
N MET A 53 -5.12 -7.63 -14.21
CA MET A 53 -3.82 -7.74 -14.87
C MET A 53 -3.32 -6.37 -15.33
N THR A 54 -4.21 -5.56 -15.90
CA THR A 54 -3.90 -4.18 -16.33
C THR A 54 -3.49 -3.33 -15.12
N LEU A 55 -4.24 -3.38 -14.03
CA LEU A 55 -3.88 -2.68 -12.79
C LEU A 55 -2.53 -3.15 -12.26
N GLY A 56 -2.28 -4.46 -12.25
CA GLY A 56 -0.99 -5.03 -11.85
C GLY A 56 0.16 -4.48 -12.70
N GLN A 57 0.01 -4.48 -14.03
CA GLN A 57 1.02 -3.93 -14.94
C GLN A 57 1.31 -2.45 -14.66
N LEU A 58 0.28 -1.65 -14.39
CA LEU A 58 0.44 -0.24 -14.03
C LEU A 58 1.16 -0.08 -12.69
N LEU A 59 0.77 -0.83 -11.66
CA LEU A 59 1.40 -0.78 -10.33
C LEU A 59 2.89 -1.19 -10.37
N TYR A 60 3.26 -2.13 -11.24
CA TYR A 60 4.63 -2.60 -11.39
C TYR A 60 5.43 -1.83 -12.45
N HIS A 61 4.82 -0.87 -13.16
CA HIS A 61 5.54 -0.07 -14.14
C HIS A 61 6.67 0.72 -13.47
N PRO A 62 7.90 0.74 -14.00
CA PRO A 62 9.05 1.39 -13.35
C PRO A 62 8.81 2.85 -12.94
N ASP A 63 8.08 3.61 -13.75
CA ASP A 63 7.76 5.02 -13.49
C ASP A 63 6.80 5.22 -12.30
N ASN A 64 6.07 4.18 -11.91
CA ASN A 64 5.12 4.20 -10.80
C ASN A 64 5.71 3.65 -9.50
N VAL A 65 6.98 3.22 -9.50
CA VAL A 65 7.60 2.52 -8.37
C VAL A 65 8.73 3.35 -7.75
N ILE A 66 8.59 3.67 -6.46
CA ILE A 66 9.67 4.25 -5.66
C ILE A 66 10.36 3.13 -4.88
N ALA A 67 11.68 2.97 -5.10
CA ALA A 67 12.49 1.99 -4.38
C ALA A 67 13.40 2.67 -3.35
N TYR A 68 13.08 2.54 -2.05
CA TYR A 68 13.81 3.23 -0.97
C TYR A 68 14.48 2.32 0.04
N LYS A 69 15.77 2.57 0.36
CA LYS A 69 16.49 1.70 1.29
C LYS A 69 16.28 1.99 2.76
N MET A 70 15.52 1.14 3.44
CA MET A 70 15.56 1.09 4.90
C MET A 70 16.92 0.62 5.44
N ALA A 71 17.53 1.48 6.25
CA ALA A 71 18.57 1.16 7.21
C ALA A 71 17.98 0.92 8.60
N GLY A 72 18.79 0.45 9.54
CA GLY A 72 18.37 0.33 10.94
C GLY A 72 18.07 1.72 11.52
N GLY A 73 16.89 1.88 12.12
CA GLY A 73 16.40 3.16 12.64
C GLY A 73 15.51 3.94 11.67
N ASP A 74 15.45 3.55 10.40
CA ASP A 74 14.52 4.17 9.46
C ASP A 74 13.08 3.79 9.79
N ALA A 75 12.17 4.75 9.64
CA ALA A 75 10.73 4.51 9.63
C ALA A 75 10.15 5.02 8.31
N LEU A 76 9.22 4.27 7.74
CA LEU A 76 8.43 4.72 6.59
C LEU A 76 6.96 4.77 7.03
N VAL A 77 6.35 5.93 6.84
CA VAL A 77 4.92 6.16 7.09
C VAL A 77 4.29 6.52 5.75
N PHE A 78 3.18 5.86 5.43
CA PHE A 78 2.47 6.07 4.17
C PHE A 78 0.98 5.88 4.35
N ASP A 79 0.21 6.43 3.41
CA ASP A 79 -1.22 6.25 3.34
C ASP A 79 -1.57 4.86 2.80
N ASN A 80 -1.96 3.92 3.67
CA ASN A 80 -2.33 2.57 3.26
C ASN A 80 -3.62 2.52 2.42
N SER A 81 -4.42 3.60 2.36
CA SER A 81 -5.58 3.68 1.48
C SER A 81 -5.25 3.99 0.03
N ARG A 82 -3.99 4.39 -0.23
CA ARG A 82 -3.57 4.94 -1.52
C ARG A 82 -2.27 4.34 -2.04
N VAL A 83 -1.32 4.12 -1.15
CA VAL A 83 0.05 3.68 -1.50
C VAL A 83 0.16 2.18 -1.31
N MET A 84 0.27 1.47 -2.43
CA MET A 84 0.69 0.08 -2.41
C MET A 84 2.17 -0.02 -2.08
N HIS A 85 2.53 -1.02 -1.31
CA HIS A 85 3.91 -1.27 -0.90
C HIS A 85 4.22 -2.75 -1.00
N GLY A 86 5.49 -3.06 -1.25
CA GLY A 86 5.95 -4.41 -1.43
C GLY A 86 7.46 -4.49 -1.28
N ARG A 87 8.01 -5.70 -1.40
CA ARG A 87 9.45 -5.94 -1.31
C ARG A 87 9.98 -6.75 -2.47
N LYS A 88 11.22 -6.45 -2.85
CA LYS A 88 11.99 -7.32 -3.74
C LYS A 88 12.36 -8.61 -3.00
N ALA A 89 12.43 -9.71 -3.74
CA ALA A 89 12.93 -10.97 -3.22
C ALA A 89 14.37 -10.83 -2.71
N TYR A 90 14.73 -11.59 -1.67
CA TYR A 90 16.07 -11.64 -1.10
C TYR A 90 16.40 -13.04 -0.57
N HIS A 91 17.69 -13.36 -0.49
CA HIS A 91 18.19 -14.60 0.10
C HIS A 91 18.69 -14.35 1.52
N MET A 92 18.27 -15.19 2.47
CA MET A 92 18.78 -15.18 3.85
C MET A 92 20.00 -16.10 3.95
N ASN A 93 21.19 -15.55 3.65
CA ASN A 93 22.42 -16.34 3.75
C ASN A 93 23.08 -16.19 5.14
N LYS A 94 23.22 -14.96 5.65
CA LYS A 94 23.69 -14.61 7.01
C LYS A 94 23.14 -13.24 7.42
N GLY A 95 22.60 -13.11 8.62
CA GLY A 95 22.06 -11.85 9.18
C GLY A 95 20.61 -11.95 9.67
N LYS A 96 20.19 -10.98 10.48
CA LYS A 96 18.83 -10.83 11.01
C LYS A 96 18.13 -9.65 10.32
N ARG A 97 16.86 -9.80 9.95
CA ARG A 97 16.02 -8.71 9.47
C ARG A 97 14.77 -8.67 10.32
N GLU A 98 14.61 -7.59 11.06
CA GLU A 98 13.42 -7.32 11.86
C GLU A 98 12.84 -6.01 11.39
N LEU A 99 11.52 -5.98 11.29
CA LEU A 99 10.77 -4.76 11.08
C LEU A 99 9.60 -4.77 12.04
N GLU A 100 9.34 -3.63 12.65
CA GLU A 100 8.19 -3.40 13.49
C GLU A 100 7.19 -2.55 12.72
N GLY A 101 5.94 -2.97 12.75
CA GLY A 101 4.85 -2.31 12.04
C GLY A 101 3.74 -1.93 13.01
N CYS A 102 3.14 -0.77 12.78
CA CYS A 102 1.91 -0.34 13.42
C CYS A 102 1.06 0.43 12.41
N SER A 103 -0.22 0.56 12.72
CA SER A 103 -1.19 1.29 11.90
C SER A 103 -1.92 2.30 12.77
N TRP A 104 -2.36 3.39 12.15
CA TRP A 104 -3.23 4.38 12.77
C TRP A 104 -4.40 4.67 11.85
N ASP A 105 -5.54 5.01 12.45
CA ASP A 105 -6.68 5.52 11.70
C ASP A 105 -6.46 6.95 11.24
N TRP A 106 -6.99 7.27 10.07
CA TRP A 106 -6.88 8.60 9.47
C TRP A 106 -7.48 9.70 10.35
N ASP A 107 -8.49 9.40 11.16
CA ASP A 107 -9.11 10.38 12.06
C ASP A 107 -8.15 10.81 13.17
N MET A 108 -7.35 9.89 13.70
CA MET A 108 -6.32 10.21 14.70
C MET A 108 -5.24 11.11 14.09
N VAL A 109 -4.74 10.75 12.90
CA VAL A 109 -3.72 11.53 12.19
C VAL A 109 -4.23 12.93 11.86
N ARG A 110 -5.46 13.04 11.33
CA ARG A 110 -6.09 14.32 10.99
C ARG A 110 -6.36 15.17 12.23
N SER A 111 -6.75 14.56 13.35
CA SER A 111 -6.96 15.26 14.62
C SER A 111 -5.66 15.90 15.11
N CYS A 112 -4.57 15.12 15.19
CA CYS A 112 -3.26 15.64 15.54
C CYS A 112 -2.79 16.73 14.58
N ARG A 113 -3.01 16.56 13.27
CA ARG A 113 -2.64 17.56 12.27
C ARG A 113 -3.35 18.90 12.50
N ARG A 114 -4.67 18.90 12.75
CA ARG A 114 -5.43 20.15 13.00
C ARG A 114 -4.89 20.91 14.21
N VAL A 115 -4.61 20.22 15.31
CA VAL A 115 -4.02 20.82 16.52
C VAL A 115 -2.62 21.37 16.24
N LEU A 116 -1.81 20.67 15.44
CA LEU A 116 -0.48 21.14 15.05
C LEU A 116 -0.55 22.37 14.12
N GLN A 117 -1.48 22.41 13.18
CA GLN A 117 -1.70 23.55 12.28
C GLN A 117 -2.04 24.81 13.08
N GLU A 118 -2.98 24.72 14.03
CA GLU A 118 -3.35 25.83 14.91
C GLU A 118 -2.16 26.30 15.77
N ARG A 119 -1.41 25.36 16.36
CA ARG A 119 -0.26 25.70 17.22
C ARG A 119 0.93 26.30 16.47
N LEU A 120 1.07 25.98 15.19
CA LEU A 120 2.18 26.43 14.35
C LEU A 120 1.80 27.61 13.44
N ASP A 121 0.55 28.06 13.47
CA ASP A 121 0.01 29.11 12.60
C ASP A 121 0.21 28.80 11.10
N ILE A 122 -0.11 27.56 10.72
CA ILE A 122 0.00 27.06 9.34
C ILE A 122 -1.40 26.77 8.81
N GLU A 123 -1.82 27.47 7.76
CA GLU A 123 -3.09 27.24 7.05
C GLU A 123 -3.21 25.83 6.44
#